data_AF-A0A957F1A8-F1
#
_entry.id   AF-A0A957F1A8-F1
#
_cell.length_a   1.000
_cell.length_b   1.000
_cell.length_c   1.000
_cell.angle_alpha   90.00
_cell.angle_beta   90.00
_cell.angle_gamma   90.00
#
_symmetry.space_group_name_H-M   'P 1'
#
loop_
_entity.id
_entity.type
_entity.pdbx_description
1 polymer ?
#
loop_
_entity_poly.entity_id
_entity_poly.type
_entity_poly.pdbx_seq_one_letter_code
_entity_poly.pdbx_strand_id
1 'polypeptide(L)'
;HGMQVFDLTQLRQGISLSGLFSETAHYDQIGRSHNIAINEATGFAYIVGAQDGSEACNSGLHMVNLAQPAQPIFAGCFADDGYTHDTQCVLYHGPDAAYQGRELCFNANEDTLTIVDVTNKTAPVMVARTSYSGASYSHQGWLTADHRLFLLGDESDERVYGHNTRTYIWDIGQLADPQMVNIYTSNNPAIDHNLYLHEGYVYEANYRSGLRLLTFTGENPTALREVGYFDIFPSDNFPGFNGAWSSYPFFASGTVIVSGREQGLFVLRVRREGAFGSPSQQTALPGQPMTHTFTLTQTGLGQTYTLSLAGNNWPTWLPTNIVTAEADSQITISVVVQASAEVGATDGFTLTAVSPTYPPLIITGTTTTRVQPAVTLSPTVSTQNDRLGDTITHTFTLTNSGDYSDTFALTITGNGWASSVAAETAVLAPQQTATIPIAVQIPPNLSQQRNLIPIAHDTLTLTATSGHETAVFAQAQATTYAQVQPGLQTSGNASQTAPPHTTLSYQIAITNTGDYPDSYDIGISGNEWTTYSDSDEVGPLAVAGRGYVVVTVETAVSGHDTALVTIHSRLDETVLAEVQLQTLVRSMIYLPLLRR
;
A
#
# COMPACT_ATOMS: atom_id res chain seq x y z
N HIS A 1 35.25 44.36 -19.48
CA HIS A 1 34.41 44.98 -18.44
C HIS A 1 32.96 44.79 -18.82
N GLY A 2 32.04 44.70 -17.87
CA GLY A 2 30.69 44.18 -18.08
C GLY A 2 30.46 42.80 -17.46
N MET A 3 29.22 42.34 -17.47
CA MET A 3 28.85 40.98 -17.11
C MET A 3 28.94 40.08 -18.34
N GLN A 4 29.67 38.97 -18.21
CA GLN A 4 29.81 37.97 -19.27
C GLN A 4 28.94 36.75 -18.95
N VAL A 5 28.24 36.22 -19.94
CA VAL A 5 27.46 34.98 -19.81
C VAL A 5 28.17 33.90 -20.62
N PHE A 6 28.38 32.73 -20.02
CA PHE A 6 29.02 31.60 -20.69
C PHE A 6 28.20 30.32 -20.51
N ASP A 7 27.79 29.71 -21.62
CA ASP A 7 27.10 28.42 -21.62
C ASP A 7 28.08 27.27 -21.34
N LEU A 8 28.02 26.73 -20.13
CA LEU A 8 28.86 25.62 -19.68
C LEU A 8 28.66 24.34 -20.50
N THR A 9 27.59 24.18 -21.28
CA THR A 9 27.42 23.01 -22.16
C THR A 9 28.45 22.97 -23.30
N GLN A 10 29.03 24.11 -23.67
CA GLN A 10 30.13 24.17 -24.64
C GLN A 10 31.36 23.38 -24.17
N LEU A 11 31.56 23.27 -22.86
CA LEU A 11 32.64 22.46 -22.27
C LEU A 11 32.42 20.95 -22.47
N ARG A 12 31.21 20.49 -22.85
CA ARG A 12 30.95 19.06 -23.06
C ARG A 12 31.37 18.56 -24.44
N GLN A 13 31.67 19.46 -25.39
CA GLN A 13 31.87 19.12 -26.81
C GLN A 13 33.32 18.72 -27.18
N GLY A 14 34.13 18.31 -26.19
CA GLY A 14 35.53 17.91 -26.39
C GLY A 14 36.48 19.07 -26.15
N ILE A 15 36.98 19.18 -24.92
CA ILE A 15 37.86 20.28 -24.47
C ILE A 15 39.29 19.98 -24.90
N SER A 16 39.91 20.88 -25.67
CA SER A 16 41.36 21.07 -25.58
C SER A 16 41.62 21.92 -24.34
N LEU A 17 42.47 21.46 -23.42
CA LEU A 17 42.84 22.17 -22.18
C LEU A 17 43.49 23.55 -22.44
N SER A 18 43.70 23.94 -23.70
CA SER A 18 44.26 25.21 -24.15
C SER A 18 43.26 26.07 -24.95
N GLY A 19 41.97 25.74 -24.96
CA GLY A 19 40.96 26.46 -25.75
C GLY A 19 40.66 27.86 -25.19
N LEU A 20 40.73 28.89 -26.03
CA LEU A 20 40.11 30.18 -25.77
C LEU A 20 38.62 30.04 -26.07
N PHE A 21 37.77 30.28 -25.07
CA PHE A 21 36.31 30.29 -25.22
C PHE A 21 35.80 31.71 -25.37
N SER A 22 34.79 31.90 -26.22
CA SER A 22 34.07 33.18 -26.32
C SER A 22 32.85 33.16 -25.40
N GLU A 23 32.51 34.31 -24.84
CA GLU A 23 31.26 34.47 -24.10
C GLU A 23 30.04 34.22 -25.00
N THR A 24 28.98 33.70 -24.41
CA THR A 24 27.66 33.52 -25.04
C THR A 24 26.94 34.85 -25.19
N ALA A 25 27.10 35.75 -24.22
CA ALA A 25 26.62 37.12 -24.28
C ALA A 25 27.49 38.04 -23.44
N HIS A 26 27.53 39.32 -23.81
CA HIS A 26 28.21 40.39 -23.09
C HIS A 26 27.21 41.49 -22.74
N TYR A 27 27.09 41.80 -21.45
CA TYR A 27 26.29 42.90 -20.95
C TYR A 27 27.21 44.06 -20.55
N ASP A 28 27.19 45.13 -21.35
CA ASP A 28 28.15 46.23 -21.33
C ASP A 28 27.63 47.51 -20.66
N GLN A 29 26.43 47.47 -20.07
CA GLN A 29 25.84 48.64 -19.38
C GLN A 29 26.47 48.94 -18.02
N ILE A 30 27.40 48.10 -17.58
CA ILE A 30 28.26 48.32 -16.42
C ILE A 30 29.73 48.17 -16.81
N GLY A 31 30.62 48.85 -16.10
CA GLY A 31 32.06 48.69 -16.25
C GLY A 31 32.60 47.58 -15.35
N ARG A 32 33.18 47.97 -14.20
CA ARG A 32 33.62 47.03 -13.16
C ARG A 32 32.50 46.83 -12.14
N SER A 33 32.45 45.65 -11.53
CA SER A 33 31.55 45.33 -10.43
C SER A 33 32.30 44.59 -9.33
N HIS A 34 31.73 44.56 -8.13
CA HIS A 34 32.29 43.81 -7.02
C HIS A 34 31.79 42.36 -7.04
N ASN A 35 30.47 42.17 -7.00
CA ASN A 35 29.84 40.84 -6.96
C ASN A 35 28.55 40.80 -7.79
N ILE A 36 28.01 39.59 -7.99
CA ILE A 36 26.74 39.31 -8.65
C ILE A 36 25.99 38.22 -7.86
N ALA A 37 24.74 38.50 -7.51
CA ALA A 37 23.82 37.51 -6.96
C ALA A 37 22.74 37.17 -7.99
N ILE A 38 22.28 35.92 -8.03
CA ILE A 38 21.20 35.49 -8.92
C ILE A 38 20.05 34.95 -8.07
N ASN A 39 18.86 35.49 -8.26
CA ASN A 39 17.64 34.87 -7.76
C ASN A 39 17.05 33.98 -8.87
N GLU A 40 17.34 32.68 -8.78
CA GLU A 40 16.89 31.71 -9.78
C GLU A 40 15.36 31.57 -9.82
N ALA A 41 14.66 31.85 -8.72
CA ALA A 41 13.20 31.74 -8.64
C ALA A 41 12.49 32.79 -9.50
N THR A 42 13.11 33.95 -9.69
CA THR A 42 12.54 35.09 -10.43
C THR A 42 13.28 35.35 -11.75
N GLY A 43 14.46 34.76 -11.94
CA GLY A 43 15.26 34.90 -13.16
C GLY A 43 15.96 36.25 -13.28
N PHE A 44 16.36 36.86 -12.16
CA PHE A 44 17.09 38.13 -12.15
C PHE A 44 18.49 37.98 -11.55
N ALA A 45 19.44 38.71 -12.14
CA ALA A 45 20.75 38.97 -11.56
C ALA A 45 20.78 40.36 -10.90
N TYR A 46 21.54 40.46 -9.83
CA TYR A 46 21.76 41.63 -9.01
C TYR A 46 23.25 41.89 -8.95
N ILE A 47 23.72 42.84 -9.76
CA ILE A 47 25.13 43.20 -9.80
C ILE A 47 25.35 44.35 -8.82
N VAL A 48 26.34 44.20 -7.95
CA VAL A 48 26.62 45.13 -6.85
C VAL A 48 28.03 45.69 -6.92
N GLY A 49 28.25 46.86 -6.32
CA GLY A 49 29.52 47.57 -6.43
C GLY A 49 29.82 48.05 -7.86
N ALA A 50 28.80 48.12 -8.73
CA ALA A 50 28.95 48.42 -10.15
C ALA A 50 29.31 49.89 -10.40
N GLN A 51 30.36 50.12 -11.19
CA GLN A 51 30.88 51.45 -11.55
C GLN A 51 31.12 51.55 -13.05
N ASP A 52 31.30 52.78 -13.53
CA ASP A 52 31.64 53.10 -14.92
C ASP A 52 30.62 52.56 -15.95
N GLY A 53 29.36 52.41 -15.53
CA GLY A 53 28.24 51.98 -16.36
C GLY A 53 27.47 53.13 -16.99
N SER A 54 26.61 52.82 -17.96
CA SER A 54 25.68 53.78 -18.56
C SER A 54 24.51 54.13 -17.62
N GLU A 55 24.18 53.22 -16.71
CA GLU A 55 23.15 53.39 -15.68
C GLU A 55 23.78 53.78 -14.35
N ALA A 56 23.37 54.91 -13.79
CA ALA A 56 23.91 55.42 -12.53
C ALA A 56 23.20 54.78 -11.33
N CYS A 57 23.71 53.63 -10.91
CA CYS A 57 23.18 52.89 -9.74
C CYS A 57 23.89 53.24 -8.43
N ASN A 58 24.81 54.22 -8.43
CA ASN A 58 25.67 54.60 -7.31
C ASN A 58 26.39 53.42 -6.62
N SER A 59 26.76 52.39 -7.40
CA SER A 59 27.32 51.13 -6.89
C SER A 59 26.39 50.29 -6.00
N GLY A 60 25.09 50.59 -5.97
CA GLY A 60 24.06 49.79 -5.32
C GLY A 60 23.60 48.59 -6.16
N LEU A 61 22.32 48.25 -6.09
CA LEU A 61 21.76 47.11 -6.84
C LEU A 61 21.50 47.48 -8.29
N HIS A 62 22.21 46.82 -9.21
CA HIS A 62 21.96 46.88 -10.65
C HIS A 62 21.25 45.60 -11.09
N MET A 63 19.97 45.69 -11.44
CA MET A 63 19.12 44.52 -11.69
C MET A 63 19.05 44.20 -13.18
N VAL A 64 19.30 42.94 -13.52
CA VAL A 64 19.32 42.44 -14.90
C VAL A 64 18.35 41.27 -15.02
N ASN A 65 17.42 41.35 -15.96
CA ASN A 65 16.52 40.27 -16.34
C ASN A 65 17.29 39.21 -17.15
N LEU A 66 17.26 37.97 -16.67
CA LEU A 66 17.90 36.80 -17.26
C LEU A 66 16.89 35.76 -17.79
N ALA A 67 15.63 36.14 -18.05
CA ALA A 67 14.64 35.27 -18.70
C ALA A 67 15.17 34.66 -20.02
N GLN A 68 16.07 35.37 -20.70
CA GLN A 68 16.91 34.83 -21.76
C GLN A 68 18.38 35.14 -21.43
N PRO A 69 19.16 34.21 -20.85
CA PRO A 69 20.53 34.49 -20.41
C PRO A 69 21.48 34.92 -21.54
N ALA A 70 21.21 34.51 -22.77
CA ALA A 70 21.96 34.96 -23.95
C ALA A 70 21.59 36.40 -24.40
N GLN A 71 20.59 37.01 -23.79
CA GLN A 71 20.12 38.37 -24.06
C GLN A 71 19.76 39.06 -22.73
N PRO A 72 20.75 39.36 -21.87
CA PRO A 72 20.52 40.04 -20.60
C PRO A 72 19.98 41.46 -20.81
N ILE A 73 18.94 41.85 -20.07
CA ILE A 73 18.26 43.15 -20.22
C ILE A 73 18.23 43.88 -18.87
N PHE A 74 18.57 45.16 -18.85
CA PHE A 74 18.40 45.99 -17.65
C PHE A 74 16.95 46.05 -17.19
N ALA A 75 16.73 45.81 -15.90
CA ALA A 75 15.41 45.79 -15.28
C ALA A 75 15.16 47.01 -14.38
N GLY A 76 16.23 47.62 -13.87
CA GLY A 76 16.18 48.79 -12.99
C GLY A 76 17.31 48.77 -11.97
N CYS A 77 17.30 49.72 -11.05
CA CYS A 77 18.33 49.81 -10.02
C CYS A 77 17.82 50.38 -8.70
N PHE A 78 18.60 50.17 -7.64
CA PHE A 78 18.45 50.80 -6.34
C PHE A 78 19.77 51.45 -5.94
N ALA A 79 19.72 52.74 -5.62
CA ALA A 79 20.91 53.58 -5.41
C ALA A 79 20.86 54.38 -4.09
N ASP A 80 19.77 54.27 -3.32
CA ASP A 80 19.45 55.18 -2.22
C ASP A 80 20.38 55.02 -1.00
N ASP A 81 20.98 53.85 -0.82
CA ASP A 81 21.98 53.59 0.24
C ASP A 81 23.44 53.66 -0.26
N GLY A 82 23.64 53.97 -1.53
CA GLY A 82 24.98 54.01 -2.13
C GLY A 82 25.57 52.61 -2.37
N TYR A 83 26.81 52.41 -1.95
CA TYR A 83 27.59 51.23 -2.30
C TYR A 83 27.05 49.97 -1.61
N THR A 84 26.76 48.94 -2.42
CA THR A 84 26.46 47.60 -1.92
C THR A 84 27.65 46.70 -2.21
N HIS A 85 28.17 46.05 -1.16
CA HIS A 85 29.28 45.13 -1.28
C HIS A 85 28.80 43.76 -1.73
N ASP A 86 27.86 43.17 -0.98
CA ASP A 86 27.27 41.87 -1.26
C ASP A 86 25.75 41.91 -1.03
N THR A 87 25.03 40.98 -1.65
CA THR A 87 23.59 40.90 -1.54
C THR A 87 23.09 39.46 -1.63
N GLN A 88 22.08 39.15 -0.83
CA GLN A 88 21.29 37.95 -0.99
C GLN A 88 19.85 38.34 -1.35
N CYS A 89 19.43 38.02 -2.57
CA CYS A 89 18.08 38.28 -3.05
C CYS A 89 17.26 37.00 -3.12
N VAL A 90 16.08 37.00 -2.50
CA VAL A 90 15.22 35.81 -2.36
C VAL A 90 13.76 36.14 -2.61
N LEU A 91 12.98 35.14 -3.01
CA LEU A 91 11.53 35.18 -2.85
C LEU A 91 11.20 34.94 -1.37
N TYR A 92 10.78 35.99 -0.67
CA TYR A 92 10.63 35.98 0.78
C TYR A 92 9.46 35.11 1.22
N HIS A 93 9.73 34.17 2.12
CA HIS A 93 8.73 33.30 2.74
C HIS A 93 8.88 33.24 4.26
N GLY A 94 9.48 34.28 4.84
CA GLY A 94 9.69 34.39 6.27
C GLY A 94 8.45 34.86 7.04
N PRO A 95 8.61 35.13 8.34
CA PRO A 95 7.50 35.37 9.26
C PRO A 95 6.81 36.74 9.09
N ASP A 96 7.43 37.72 8.41
CA ASP A 96 6.79 39.02 8.17
C ASP A 96 5.73 38.91 7.04
N ALA A 97 4.47 38.76 7.45
CA ALA A 97 3.34 38.54 6.55
C ALA A 97 3.14 39.65 5.51
N ALA A 98 3.60 40.89 5.75
CA ALA A 98 3.42 41.99 4.82
C ALA A 98 4.26 41.85 3.53
N TYR A 99 5.34 41.06 3.62
CA TYR A 99 6.31 40.87 2.54
C TYR A 99 6.37 39.43 2.02
N GLN A 100 5.54 38.51 2.52
CA GLN A 100 5.48 37.15 1.99
C GLN A 100 5.17 37.14 0.48
N GLY A 101 5.93 36.35 -0.27
CA GLY A 101 5.84 36.25 -1.73
C GLY A 101 6.44 37.45 -2.48
N ARG A 102 7.03 38.42 -1.78
CA ARG A 102 7.78 39.51 -2.41
C ARG A 102 9.23 39.13 -2.65
N GLU A 103 9.86 39.79 -3.60
CA GLU A 103 11.29 39.61 -3.82
C GLU A 103 12.07 40.67 -3.07
N LEU A 104 12.91 40.22 -2.13
CA LEU A 104 13.67 41.08 -1.24
C LEU A 104 15.16 40.81 -1.38
N CYS A 105 15.96 41.87 -1.34
CA CYS A 105 17.41 41.81 -1.28
C CYS A 105 17.90 42.27 0.09
N PHE A 106 18.75 41.45 0.72
CA PHE A 106 19.41 41.69 1.99
C PHE A 106 20.87 42.05 1.69
N ASN A 107 21.23 43.30 1.93
CA ASN A 107 22.45 43.91 1.42
C ASN A 107 23.40 44.23 2.57
N ALA A 108 24.68 43.92 2.36
CA ALA A 108 25.78 44.34 3.22
C ALA A 108 26.47 45.54 2.56
N ASN A 109 26.34 46.71 3.17
CA ASN A 109 26.67 48.01 2.56
C ASN A 109 27.84 48.72 3.27
N GLU A 110 28.88 47.97 3.66
CA GLU A 110 30.06 48.44 4.42
C GLU A 110 29.77 48.95 5.86
N ASP A 111 28.62 49.57 6.13
CA ASP A 111 28.24 50.12 7.43
C ASP A 111 26.89 49.64 7.99
N THR A 112 26.11 48.90 7.18
CA THR A 112 24.70 48.61 7.42
C THR A 112 24.24 47.28 6.82
N LEU A 113 23.26 46.67 7.48
CA LEU A 113 22.31 45.73 6.88
C LEU A 113 21.15 46.53 6.28
N THR A 114 21.00 46.47 4.96
CA THR A 114 19.94 47.17 4.23
C THR A 114 19.03 46.19 3.50
N ILE A 115 17.74 46.28 3.76
CA ILE A 115 16.71 45.41 3.18
C ILE A 115 15.93 46.21 2.15
N VAL A 116 15.84 45.70 0.92
CA VAL A 116 15.18 46.38 -0.20
C VAL A 116 14.13 45.44 -0.81
N ASP A 117 12.89 45.93 -0.93
CA ASP A 117 11.86 45.28 -1.72
C ASP A 117 12.07 45.63 -3.20
N VAL A 118 12.49 44.64 -3.96
CA VAL A 118 12.80 44.74 -5.39
C VAL A 118 11.70 44.12 -6.25
N THR A 119 10.54 43.80 -5.68
CA THR A 119 9.42 43.16 -6.43
C THR A 119 9.08 43.94 -7.69
N ASN A 120 8.97 45.27 -7.57
CA ASN A 120 8.93 46.17 -8.70
C ASN A 120 10.34 46.67 -9.02
N LYS A 121 10.99 46.06 -10.02
CA LYS A 121 12.37 46.40 -10.45
C LYS A 121 12.55 47.86 -10.86
N THR A 122 11.48 48.52 -11.32
CA THR A 122 11.51 49.92 -11.76
C THR A 122 11.31 50.92 -10.63
N ALA A 123 10.85 50.45 -9.46
CA ALA A 123 10.67 51.28 -8.28
C ALA A 123 10.93 50.46 -7.00
N PRO A 124 12.21 50.09 -6.73
CA PRO A 124 12.57 49.41 -5.49
C PRO A 124 12.30 50.29 -4.27
N VAL A 125 12.01 49.67 -3.14
CA VAL A 125 11.71 50.36 -1.89
C VAL A 125 12.63 49.88 -0.79
N MET A 126 13.42 50.79 -0.20
CA MET A 126 14.17 50.48 1.02
C MET A 126 13.19 50.22 2.17
N VAL A 127 13.24 49.00 2.72
CA VAL A 127 12.41 48.57 3.85
C VAL A 127 13.08 48.91 5.17
N ALA A 128 14.38 48.66 5.27
CA ALA A 128 15.18 49.00 6.45
C ALA A 128 16.63 49.31 6.06
N ARG A 129 17.28 50.14 6.87
CA ARG A 129 18.72 50.44 6.84
C ARG A 129 19.20 50.47 8.29
N THR A 130 19.91 49.43 8.71
CA THR A 130 20.24 49.23 10.12
C THR A 130 21.74 49.09 10.30
N SER A 131 22.34 49.98 11.10
CA SER A 131 23.75 49.90 11.48
C SER A 131 23.92 49.23 12.85
N TYR A 132 25.15 48.94 13.26
CA TYR A 132 25.46 48.30 14.54
C TYR A 132 26.72 48.88 15.18
N SER A 133 26.81 48.72 16.49
CA SER A 133 27.98 49.14 17.25
C SER A 133 29.19 48.31 16.85
N GLY A 134 30.26 48.98 16.43
CA GLY A 134 31.49 48.32 15.98
C GLY A 134 31.50 47.97 14.49
N ALA A 135 30.52 48.42 13.70
CA ALA A 135 30.58 48.30 12.25
C ALA A 135 31.90 48.89 11.70
N SER A 136 32.57 48.13 10.85
CA SER A 136 33.77 48.57 10.12
C SER A 136 33.61 48.34 8.61
N TYR A 137 33.20 47.14 8.22
CA TYR A 137 33.01 46.73 6.84
C TYR A 137 32.01 45.58 6.76
N SER A 138 30.72 45.88 6.96
CA SER A 138 29.65 44.88 6.78
C SER A 138 29.74 44.29 5.37
N HIS A 139 30.12 43.02 5.29
CA HIS A 139 30.73 42.47 4.08
C HIS A 139 29.79 41.56 3.30
N GLN A 140 29.31 40.50 3.96
CA GLN A 140 28.38 39.53 3.40
C GLN A 140 27.58 38.86 4.51
N GLY A 141 26.35 38.47 4.19
CA GLY A 141 25.54 37.66 5.09
C GLY A 141 24.61 36.71 4.38
N TRP A 142 23.98 35.84 5.16
CA TRP A 142 23.12 34.78 4.64
C TRP A 142 21.93 34.51 5.55
N LEU A 143 20.77 34.35 4.94
CA LEU A 143 19.50 34.04 5.58
C LEU A 143 19.45 32.59 6.07
N THR A 144 18.75 32.40 7.18
CA THR A 144 18.24 31.07 7.54
C THR A 144 17.19 30.60 6.55
N ALA A 145 16.99 29.28 6.45
CA ALA A 145 16.05 28.70 5.50
C ALA A 145 14.59 29.12 5.71
N ASP A 146 14.23 29.58 6.91
CA ASP A 146 12.91 30.15 7.24
C ASP A 146 12.86 31.68 7.05
N HIS A 147 13.92 32.29 6.54
CA HIS A 147 14.08 33.74 6.32
C HIS A 147 13.80 34.61 7.56
N ARG A 148 13.98 34.04 8.76
CA ARG A 148 13.77 34.76 10.01
C ARG A 148 15.04 35.42 10.54
N LEU A 149 16.19 34.78 10.37
CA LEU A 149 17.46 35.29 10.85
C LEU A 149 18.41 35.58 9.68
N PHE A 150 19.24 36.60 9.85
CA PHE A 150 20.31 36.94 8.91
C PHE A 150 21.64 36.96 9.67
N LEU A 151 22.58 36.13 9.24
CA LEU A 151 23.92 36.07 9.82
C LEU A 151 24.84 36.91 8.94
N LEU A 152 25.52 37.88 9.54
CA LEU A 152 26.34 38.89 8.86
C LEU A 152 27.79 38.85 9.38
N GLY A 153 28.75 38.91 8.46
CA GLY A 153 30.16 39.14 8.76
C GLY A 153 30.62 40.58 8.51
N ASP A 154 31.70 40.98 9.16
CA ASP A 154 32.33 42.31 9.09
C ASP A 154 33.85 42.19 8.88
N GLU A 155 34.27 42.24 7.60
CA GLU A 155 35.59 41.82 7.10
C GLU A 155 36.76 42.73 7.50
N SER A 156 36.60 43.58 8.51
CA SER A 156 37.65 44.48 9.00
C SER A 156 37.63 44.69 10.50
N ASP A 157 36.62 44.24 11.22
CA ASP A 157 36.43 44.56 12.62
C ASP A 157 37.50 43.92 13.54
N GLU A 158 38.04 42.74 13.21
CA GLU A 158 39.12 42.11 13.96
C GLU A 158 40.42 42.89 13.84
N ARG A 159 40.68 43.44 12.66
CA ARG A 159 41.88 44.26 12.41
C ARG A 159 41.76 45.65 13.03
N VAL A 160 40.57 46.25 13.01
CA VAL A 160 40.34 47.61 13.50
C VAL A 160 40.22 47.65 15.02
N TYR A 161 39.51 46.69 15.62
CA TYR A 161 39.18 46.69 17.05
C TYR A 161 39.93 45.63 17.87
N GLY A 162 40.62 44.68 17.22
CA GLY A 162 41.52 43.74 17.89
C GLY A 162 40.81 42.64 18.69
N HIS A 163 39.53 42.37 18.41
CA HIS A 163 38.85 41.18 18.91
C HIS A 163 39.00 40.00 17.95
N ASN A 164 38.56 38.82 18.38
CA ASN A 164 38.51 37.62 17.54
C ASN A 164 37.36 37.68 16.52
N THR A 165 37.35 36.75 15.56
CA THR A 165 36.33 36.63 14.50
C THR A 165 34.91 36.66 15.06
N ARG A 166 34.01 37.42 14.42
CA ARG A 166 32.62 37.55 14.86
C ARG A 166 31.61 37.23 13.77
N THR A 167 30.45 36.75 14.20
CA THR A 167 29.27 36.58 13.34
C THR A 167 28.09 37.27 14.01
N TYR A 168 27.55 38.30 13.37
CA TYR A 168 26.44 39.12 13.87
C TYR A 168 25.12 38.49 13.47
N ILE A 169 24.24 38.23 14.43
CA ILE A 169 22.98 37.50 14.21
C ILE A 169 21.80 38.45 14.38
N TRP A 170 21.10 38.71 13.27
CA TRP A 170 19.95 39.60 13.21
C TRP A 170 18.65 38.80 13.16
N ASP A 171 17.70 39.08 14.05
CA ASP A 171 16.31 38.69 13.89
C ASP A 171 15.60 39.73 13.01
N ILE A 172 15.20 39.28 11.83
CA ILE A 172 14.51 40.05 10.80
C ILE A 172 13.06 39.58 10.66
N GLY A 173 12.49 39.03 11.74
CA GLY A 173 11.10 38.60 11.78
C GLY A 173 10.09 39.75 11.59
N GLN A 174 10.55 40.99 11.78
CA GLN A 174 9.91 42.22 11.32
C GLN A 174 10.92 42.97 10.44
N LEU A 175 10.69 42.99 9.12
CA LEU A 175 11.71 43.43 8.16
C LEU A 175 12.02 44.92 8.24
N ALA A 176 11.04 45.73 8.66
CA ALA A 176 11.20 47.17 8.84
C ALA A 176 11.99 47.56 10.11
N ASP A 177 12.23 46.60 11.02
CA ASP A 177 12.95 46.83 12.27
C ASP A 177 13.89 45.65 12.62
N PRO A 178 14.96 45.41 11.84
CA PRO A 178 15.95 44.36 12.13
C PRO A 178 16.58 44.52 13.52
N GLN A 179 16.57 43.46 14.33
CA GLN A 179 17.13 43.48 15.68
C GLN A 179 18.34 42.55 15.78
N MET A 180 19.48 43.06 16.24
CA MET A 180 20.63 42.21 16.55
C MET A 180 20.37 41.45 17.85
N VAL A 181 20.23 40.13 17.76
CA VAL A 181 19.86 39.26 18.89
C VAL A 181 21.05 38.57 19.52
N ASN A 182 22.16 38.41 18.80
CA ASN A 182 23.38 37.81 19.32
C ASN A 182 24.61 38.16 18.47
N ILE A 183 25.80 37.97 19.07
CA ILE A 183 27.09 38.01 18.39
C ILE A 183 27.84 36.73 18.78
N TYR A 184 28.12 35.86 17.82
CA TYR A 184 29.06 34.77 18.02
C TYR A 184 30.49 35.33 17.94
N THR A 185 31.37 34.93 18.86
CA THR A 185 32.79 35.29 18.82
C THR A 185 33.60 34.00 18.86
N SER A 186 34.42 33.78 17.84
CA SER A 186 35.28 32.61 17.73
C SER A 186 36.47 32.69 18.70
N ASN A 187 37.20 31.58 18.86
CA ASN A 187 38.49 31.57 19.55
C ASN A 187 39.67 31.93 18.63
N ASN A 188 39.41 32.27 17.37
CA ASN A 188 40.37 32.54 16.32
C ASN A 188 40.47 34.06 16.03
N PRO A 189 41.68 34.62 15.84
CA PRO A 189 41.85 36.04 15.53
C PRO A 189 41.82 36.38 14.03
N ALA A 190 41.52 35.44 13.13
CA ALA A 190 41.46 35.69 11.70
C ALA A 190 40.26 36.57 11.33
N ILE A 191 40.37 37.22 10.17
CA ILE A 191 39.28 38.01 9.57
C ILE A 191 38.19 37.05 9.08
N ASP A 192 36.92 37.32 9.41
CA ASP A 192 35.78 36.66 8.77
C ASP A 192 35.63 37.06 7.30
N HIS A 193 34.86 36.33 6.51
CA HIS A 193 34.63 36.73 5.12
C HIS A 193 33.28 36.25 4.59
N ASN A 194 33.24 35.11 3.89
CA ASN A 194 32.00 34.55 3.41
C ASN A 194 31.48 33.45 4.33
N LEU A 195 30.22 33.56 4.72
CA LEU A 195 29.46 32.54 5.43
C LEU A 195 28.24 32.09 4.63
N TYR A 196 27.96 30.79 4.70
CA TYR A 196 26.79 30.19 4.07
C TYR A 196 26.08 29.26 5.05
N LEU A 197 24.75 29.35 5.11
CA LEU A 197 23.93 28.42 5.90
C LEU A 197 23.44 27.30 5.01
N HIS A 198 23.73 26.05 5.41
CA HIS A 198 23.25 24.87 4.71
C HIS A 198 23.10 23.69 5.67
N GLU A 199 21.93 23.05 5.65
CA GLU A 199 21.64 21.80 6.40
C GLU A 199 22.01 21.84 7.89
N GLY A 200 21.70 22.96 8.57
CA GLY A 200 21.94 23.11 10.01
C GLY A 200 23.38 23.49 10.39
N TYR A 201 24.19 23.90 9.42
CA TYR A 201 25.54 24.40 9.65
C TYR A 201 25.76 25.78 9.06
N VAL A 202 26.68 26.53 9.66
CA VAL A 202 27.29 27.74 9.10
C VAL A 202 28.68 27.37 8.60
N TYR A 203 28.92 27.58 7.30
CA TYR A 203 30.20 27.36 6.63
C TYR A 203 30.89 28.69 6.44
N GLU A 204 31.92 28.97 7.24
CA GLU A 204 32.62 30.26 7.22
C GLU A 204 34.01 30.09 6.60
N ALA A 205 34.30 30.83 5.53
CA ALA A 205 35.62 30.86 4.91
C ALA A 205 36.43 32.02 5.51
N ASN A 206 37.01 31.83 6.68
CA ASN A 206 37.63 32.90 7.48
C ASN A 206 39.13 33.01 7.18
N TYR A 207 39.46 33.46 5.97
CA TYR A 207 40.82 33.75 5.48
C TYR A 207 41.88 32.79 6.01
N ARG A 208 42.77 33.28 6.90
CA ARG A 208 43.94 32.55 7.39
C ARG A 208 43.59 31.41 8.33
N SER A 209 42.36 31.35 8.81
CA SER A 209 41.88 30.24 9.61
C SER A 209 41.22 29.14 8.78
N GLY A 210 41.11 29.32 7.47
CA GLY A 210 40.52 28.33 6.56
C GLY A 210 39.00 28.23 6.66
N LEU A 211 38.47 27.05 6.36
CA LEU A 211 37.05 26.76 6.52
C LEU A 211 36.74 26.46 7.99
N ARG A 212 35.75 27.14 8.55
CA ARG A 212 35.17 26.91 9.87
C ARG A 212 33.74 26.42 9.72
N LEU A 213 33.35 25.44 10.54
CA LEU A 213 32.04 24.83 10.51
C LEU A 213 31.38 24.98 11.88
N LEU A 214 30.30 25.75 11.95
CA LEU A 214 29.52 25.95 13.17
C LEU A 214 28.20 25.18 13.08
N THR A 215 27.73 24.61 14.20
CA THR A 215 26.35 24.13 14.28
C THR A 215 25.38 25.29 14.41
N PHE A 216 24.26 25.18 13.72
CA PHE A 216 23.16 26.12 13.80
C PHE A 216 21.83 25.38 13.92
N THR A 217 21.22 25.44 15.10
CA THR A 217 19.84 25.01 15.32
C THR A 217 18.96 26.26 15.30
N GLY A 218 18.16 26.47 14.25
CA GLY A 218 17.39 27.70 14.05
C GLY A 218 16.45 28.10 15.19
N GLU A 219 16.15 27.19 16.13
CA GLU A 219 15.36 27.45 17.33
C GLU A 219 16.08 28.29 18.39
N ASN A 220 17.42 28.33 18.37
CA ASN A 220 18.21 29.10 19.33
C ASN A 220 19.37 29.86 18.65
N PRO A 221 19.21 31.16 18.34
CA PRO A 221 20.25 31.99 17.71
C PRO A 221 21.51 32.16 18.58
N THR A 222 21.47 31.77 19.85
CA THR A 222 22.64 31.83 20.75
C THR A 222 23.52 30.59 20.74
N ALA A 223 23.13 29.54 20.01
CA ALA A 223 23.76 28.22 20.08
C ALA A 223 24.84 27.94 19.01
N LEU A 224 25.40 28.97 18.35
CA LEU A 224 26.53 28.76 17.42
C LEU A 224 27.73 28.18 18.17
N ARG A 225 28.24 27.05 17.65
CA ARG A 225 29.40 26.34 18.20
C ARG A 225 30.20 25.71 17.08
N GLU A 226 31.51 25.94 17.07
CA GLU A 226 32.40 25.26 16.13
C GLU A 226 32.38 23.73 16.36
N VAL A 227 32.18 22.98 15.28
CA VAL A 227 32.15 21.51 15.26
C VAL A 227 33.13 20.91 14.27
N GLY A 228 33.82 21.73 13.50
CA GLY A 228 34.89 21.29 12.62
C GLY A 228 35.55 22.45 11.91
N TYR A 229 36.73 22.18 11.35
CA TYR A 229 37.44 23.12 10.50
C TYR A 229 38.32 22.38 9.50
N PHE A 230 38.72 23.08 8.44
CA PHE A 230 39.76 22.64 7.53
C PHE A 230 40.67 23.83 7.21
N ASP A 231 41.87 23.81 7.77
CA ASP A 231 42.83 24.89 7.66
C ASP A 231 43.63 24.75 6.36
N ILE A 232 43.44 25.72 5.46
CA ILE A 232 44.20 25.81 4.20
C ILE A 232 45.39 26.77 4.31
N PHE A 233 45.56 27.47 5.44
CA PHE A 233 46.64 28.43 5.69
C PHE A 233 47.29 28.17 7.06
N PRO A 234 47.99 27.04 7.25
CA PRO A 234 48.44 26.59 8.57
C PRO A 234 49.58 27.41 9.20
N SER A 235 50.09 28.45 8.53
CA SER A 235 51.25 29.21 9.04
C SER A 235 50.91 30.11 10.22
N ASP A 236 49.74 30.73 10.23
CA ASP A 236 49.25 31.58 11.32
C ASP A 236 47.77 31.92 11.12
N ASN A 237 47.13 32.46 12.16
CA ASN A 237 45.74 32.92 12.14
C ASN A 237 45.62 34.44 12.33
N PHE A 238 46.67 35.23 12.09
CA PHE A 238 46.59 36.68 12.33
C PHE A 238 45.58 37.35 11.39
N PRO A 239 45.02 38.52 11.76
CA PRO A 239 44.09 39.24 10.89
C PRO A 239 44.74 39.62 9.55
N GLY A 240 44.46 38.87 8.49
CA GLY A 240 45.02 39.10 7.16
C GLY A 240 44.25 38.35 6.08
N PHE A 241 44.24 38.91 4.88
CA PHE A 241 43.40 38.46 3.77
C PHE A 241 43.96 37.27 2.97
N ASN A 242 44.84 36.44 3.54
CA ASN A 242 45.39 35.26 2.85
C ASN A 242 44.59 34.01 3.24
N GLY A 243 44.63 32.94 2.44
CA GLY A 243 43.91 31.70 2.76
C GLY A 243 42.53 31.62 2.11
N ALA A 244 41.55 31.09 2.86
CA ALA A 244 40.22 30.78 2.33
C ALA A 244 39.48 32.05 1.87
N TRP A 245 39.21 32.12 0.58
CA TRP A 245 38.41 33.19 -0.03
C TRP A 245 36.92 32.88 0.06
N SER A 246 36.50 31.67 -0.32
CA SER A 246 35.08 31.31 -0.23
C SER A 246 34.90 29.81 -0.16
N SER A 247 33.69 29.39 0.22
CA SER A 247 33.27 28.00 0.22
C SER A 247 31.95 27.81 -0.52
N TYR A 248 31.66 26.60 -0.98
CA TYR A 248 30.37 26.29 -1.58
C TYR A 248 29.88 24.94 -1.04
N PRO A 249 28.91 24.95 -0.11
CA PRO A 249 28.39 23.74 0.53
C PRO A 249 27.15 23.14 -0.14
N PHE A 250 26.65 23.71 -1.25
CA PHE A 250 25.33 23.39 -1.80
C PHE A 250 25.30 22.25 -2.83
N PHE A 251 26.37 21.49 -3.01
CA PHE A 251 26.32 20.33 -3.90
C PHE A 251 25.46 19.22 -3.30
N ALA A 252 24.52 18.68 -4.09
CA ALA A 252 23.65 17.57 -3.67
C ALA A 252 24.40 16.31 -3.20
N SER A 253 25.69 16.16 -3.56
CA SER A 253 26.55 15.08 -3.08
C SER A 253 27.03 15.26 -1.64
N GLY A 254 26.75 16.41 -0.99
CA GLY A 254 27.35 16.80 0.28
C GLY A 254 28.83 17.19 0.18
N THR A 255 29.32 17.39 -1.04
CA THR A 255 30.67 17.91 -1.28
C THR A 255 30.72 19.39 -0.96
N VAL A 256 31.76 19.81 -0.25
CA VAL A 256 32.04 21.22 0.01
C VAL A 256 33.31 21.58 -0.72
N ILE A 257 33.27 22.58 -1.58
CA ILE A 257 34.50 23.12 -2.16
C ILE A 257 34.95 24.35 -1.39
N VAL A 258 36.26 24.50 -1.23
CA VAL A 258 36.88 25.69 -0.62
C VAL A 258 37.90 26.23 -1.60
N SER A 259 37.82 27.53 -1.87
CA SER A 259 38.76 28.24 -2.72
C SER A 259 39.69 29.07 -1.84
N GLY A 260 41.00 28.85 -1.99
CA GLY A 260 42.04 29.67 -1.38
C GLY A 260 42.63 30.65 -2.38
N ARG A 261 42.94 31.88 -1.94
CA ARG A 261 43.53 32.90 -2.81
C ARG A 261 44.87 32.47 -3.40
N GLU A 262 45.69 31.79 -2.60
CA GLU A 262 47.00 31.29 -3.02
C GLU A 262 47.05 29.77 -3.16
N GLN A 263 46.13 29.05 -2.52
CA GLN A 263 46.20 27.60 -2.35
C GLN A 263 45.39 26.84 -3.41
N GLY A 264 44.52 27.54 -4.16
CA GLY A 264 43.70 26.92 -5.20
C GLY A 264 42.44 26.24 -4.64
N LEU A 265 42.02 25.15 -5.28
CA LEU A 265 40.77 24.45 -5.00
C LEU A 265 40.99 23.27 -4.04
N PHE A 266 40.19 23.21 -2.99
CA PHE A 266 40.05 22.05 -2.11
C PHE A 266 38.65 21.46 -2.24
N VAL A 267 38.56 20.13 -2.26
CA VAL A 267 37.30 19.38 -2.33
C VAL A 267 37.17 18.56 -1.05
N LEU A 268 36.21 18.94 -0.23
CA LEU A 268 36.00 18.43 1.13
C LEU A 268 34.67 17.70 1.23
N ARG A 269 34.52 16.92 2.28
CA ARG A 269 33.24 16.33 2.70
C ARG A 269 33.11 16.47 4.21
N VAL A 270 31.99 17.05 4.66
CA VAL A 270 31.73 17.19 6.09
C VAL A 270 31.44 15.83 6.70
N ARG A 271 32.12 15.54 7.82
CA ARG A 271 31.77 14.41 8.66
C ARG A 271 30.62 14.82 9.57
N ARG A 272 29.44 14.25 9.39
CA ARG A 272 28.27 14.52 10.23
C ARG A 272 28.12 13.41 11.27
N GLU A 273 27.55 13.77 12.41
CA GLU A 273 27.13 12.80 13.42
C GLU A 273 26.25 11.73 12.78
N GLY A 274 26.40 10.48 13.21
CA GLY A 274 25.47 9.43 12.81
C GLY A 274 24.07 9.78 13.30
N ALA A 275 23.04 9.48 12.52
CA ALA A 275 21.66 9.59 12.96
C ALA A 275 20.94 8.29 12.65
N PHE A 276 20.09 7.86 13.58
CA PHE A 276 19.08 6.86 13.24
C PHE A 276 17.95 7.53 12.43
N GLY A 277 17.33 6.77 11.54
CA GLY A 277 16.10 7.17 10.86
C GLY A 277 14.90 7.28 11.82
N SER A 278 13.69 7.01 11.32
CA SER A 278 12.48 7.05 12.15
C SER A 278 12.31 5.78 13.02
N PRO A 279 11.64 5.88 14.19
CA PRO A 279 11.27 4.72 15.00
C PRO A 279 10.56 3.64 14.18
N SER A 280 10.75 2.38 14.55
CA SER A 280 10.20 1.24 13.80
C SER A 280 8.96 0.69 14.48
N GLN A 281 7.82 0.66 13.78
CA GLN A 281 6.60 -0.01 14.22
C GLN A 281 6.33 -1.21 13.32
N GLN A 282 6.18 -2.40 13.90
CA GLN A 282 5.95 -3.65 13.18
C GLN A 282 4.83 -4.45 13.81
N THR A 283 4.22 -5.35 13.03
CA THR A 283 3.21 -6.29 13.51
C THR A 283 3.65 -7.72 13.26
N ALA A 284 3.41 -8.62 14.22
CA ALA A 284 3.77 -10.03 14.08
C ALA A 284 2.82 -10.98 14.82
N LEU A 285 2.85 -12.24 14.42
CA LEU A 285 2.02 -13.29 15.03
C LEU A 285 2.65 -13.78 16.34
N PRO A 286 1.86 -14.21 17.34
CA PRO A 286 2.38 -14.87 18.53
C PRO A 286 3.32 -16.04 18.21
N GLY A 287 4.50 -16.06 18.82
CA GLY A 287 5.52 -17.09 18.61
C GLY A 287 6.38 -16.93 17.36
N GLN A 288 6.08 -15.98 16.47
CA GLN A 288 6.87 -15.75 15.25
C GLN A 288 7.93 -14.65 15.45
N PRO A 289 9.11 -14.79 14.82
CA PRO A 289 10.10 -13.74 14.78
C PRO A 289 9.66 -12.59 13.85
N MET A 290 9.98 -11.36 14.25
CA MET A 290 9.80 -10.14 13.49
C MET A 290 11.09 -9.35 13.46
N THR A 291 11.49 -8.90 12.28
CA THR A 291 12.71 -8.11 12.09
C THR A 291 12.39 -6.62 12.00
N HIS A 292 12.96 -5.83 12.92
CA HIS A 292 13.08 -4.38 12.80
C HIS A 292 14.39 -4.03 12.10
N THR A 293 14.32 -3.23 11.04
CA THR A 293 15.51 -2.69 10.36
C THR A 293 15.62 -1.20 10.64
N PHE A 294 16.75 -0.78 11.17
CA PHE A 294 17.11 0.62 11.41
C PHE A 294 18.26 0.99 10.49
N THR A 295 18.14 2.10 9.79
CA THR A 295 19.26 2.68 9.04
C THR A 295 20.00 3.65 9.96
N LEU A 296 21.29 3.37 10.16
CA LEU A 296 22.22 4.32 10.76
C LEU A 296 22.90 5.07 9.62
N THR A 297 22.46 6.29 9.37
CA THR A 297 23.04 7.15 8.34
C THR A 297 24.20 7.91 8.95
N GLN A 298 25.36 7.85 8.30
CA GLN A 298 26.53 8.62 8.68
C GLN A 298 27.27 9.13 7.44
N THR A 299 27.74 10.38 7.48
CA THR A 299 28.68 10.88 6.49
C THR A 299 30.10 10.82 7.08
N GLY A 300 30.92 9.84 6.69
CA GLY A 300 32.26 9.68 7.26
C GLY A 300 33.01 8.45 6.77
N LEU A 301 34.24 8.25 7.27
CA LEU A 301 34.95 6.97 7.20
C LEU A 301 34.48 6.10 8.38
N GLY A 302 34.33 4.79 8.16
CA GLY A 302 33.76 3.81 9.09
C GLY A 302 34.03 4.07 10.57
N GLN A 303 32.96 4.34 11.32
CA GLN A 303 33.02 4.46 12.78
C GLN A 303 32.41 3.23 13.46
N THR A 304 33.05 2.78 14.53
CA THR A 304 32.55 1.65 15.30
C THR A 304 31.64 2.11 16.43
N TYR A 305 30.38 1.64 16.40
CA TYR A 305 29.40 1.82 17.46
C TYR A 305 29.25 0.54 18.27
N THR A 306 29.16 0.69 19.59
CA THR A 306 28.70 -0.37 20.49
C THR A 306 27.19 -0.23 20.68
N LEU A 307 26.45 -1.29 20.39
CA LEU A 307 24.99 -1.33 20.40
C LEU A 307 24.49 -2.02 21.68
N SER A 308 23.41 -1.51 22.26
CA SER A 308 22.73 -2.10 23.42
C SER A 308 21.22 -1.96 23.32
N LEU A 309 20.50 -2.95 23.88
CA LEU A 309 19.04 -3.00 23.93
C LEU A 309 18.53 -2.88 25.37
N ALA A 310 17.39 -2.21 25.55
CA ALA A 310 16.68 -2.14 26.81
C ALA A 310 15.16 -1.99 26.62
N GLY A 311 14.39 -2.32 27.65
CA GLY A 311 12.95 -2.03 27.73
C GLY A 311 12.01 -3.10 27.16
N ASN A 312 12.54 -4.16 26.54
CA ASN A 312 11.75 -5.26 25.97
C ASN A 312 11.29 -6.28 27.02
N ASN A 313 10.06 -6.75 26.91
CA ASN A 313 9.50 -7.86 27.69
C ASN A 313 9.49 -9.17 26.89
N TRP A 314 9.41 -9.08 25.56
CA TRP A 314 9.50 -10.22 24.66
C TRP A 314 10.97 -10.55 24.32
N PRO A 315 11.29 -11.83 24.04
CA PRO A 315 12.63 -12.21 23.61
C PRO A 315 13.08 -11.39 22.40
N THR A 316 14.07 -10.51 22.60
CA THR A 316 14.63 -9.66 21.56
C THR A 316 16.11 -9.96 21.41
N TRP A 317 16.54 -10.11 20.16
CA TRP A 317 17.90 -10.49 19.81
C TRP A 317 18.53 -9.46 18.90
N LEU A 318 19.73 -9.02 19.29
CA LEU A 318 20.60 -8.19 18.48
C LEU A 318 21.73 -9.09 17.92
N PRO A 319 21.83 -9.28 16.60
CA PRO A 319 22.77 -10.22 16.00
C PRO A 319 24.24 -9.84 16.20
N THR A 320 24.53 -8.54 16.33
CA THR A 320 25.86 -8.02 16.68
C THR A 320 25.75 -6.84 17.62
N ASN A 321 26.57 -6.80 18.67
CA ASN A 321 26.68 -5.67 19.59
C ASN A 321 27.67 -4.60 19.11
N ILE A 322 28.32 -4.81 17.97
CA ILE A 322 29.27 -3.88 17.39
C ILE A 322 28.94 -3.71 15.90
N VAL A 323 28.82 -2.47 15.43
CA VAL A 323 28.70 -2.18 14.00
C VAL A 323 29.75 -1.15 13.61
N THR A 324 30.50 -1.42 12.55
CA THR A 324 31.32 -0.40 11.89
C THR A 324 30.45 0.20 10.79
N ALA A 325 29.94 1.40 11.04
CA ALA A 325 29.03 2.07 10.14
C ALA A 325 29.79 2.84 9.06
N GLU A 326 29.77 2.33 7.83
CA GLU A 326 29.94 3.15 6.62
C GLU A 326 28.58 3.78 6.24
N ALA A 327 28.56 4.66 5.23
CA ALA A 327 27.32 5.32 4.80
C ALA A 327 26.14 4.33 4.65
N ASP A 328 25.02 4.65 5.29
CA ASP A 328 23.75 3.90 5.32
C ASP A 328 23.84 2.44 5.82
N SER A 329 24.62 2.21 6.88
CA SER A 329 24.69 0.89 7.51
C SER A 329 23.35 0.48 8.13
N GLN A 330 22.88 -0.72 7.79
CA GLN A 330 21.66 -1.28 8.34
C GLN A 330 21.94 -2.08 9.61
N ILE A 331 21.16 -1.80 10.66
CA ILE A 331 21.11 -2.57 11.90
C ILE A 331 19.78 -3.30 11.92
N THR A 332 19.82 -4.63 12.00
CA THR A 332 18.63 -5.46 12.14
C THR A 332 18.50 -5.98 13.56
N ILE A 333 17.27 -5.96 14.08
CA ILE A 333 16.91 -6.47 15.40
C ILE A 333 15.76 -7.45 15.22
N SER A 334 15.88 -8.65 15.78
CA SER A 334 14.83 -9.67 15.71
C SER A 334 14.09 -9.75 17.05
N VAL A 335 12.79 -9.52 17.03
CA VAL A 335 11.88 -9.65 18.18
C VAL A 335 11.04 -10.90 17.96
N VAL A 336 11.00 -11.84 18.91
CA VAL A 336 10.08 -12.97 18.87
C VAL A 336 8.90 -12.65 19.77
N VAL A 337 7.71 -12.53 19.19
CA VAL A 337 6.49 -12.31 19.97
C VAL A 337 6.28 -13.50 20.91
N GLN A 338 6.00 -13.26 22.19
CA GLN A 338 5.71 -14.33 23.12
C GLN A 338 4.48 -15.15 22.65
N ALA A 339 4.58 -16.47 22.64
CA ALA A 339 3.52 -17.36 22.13
C ALA A 339 2.18 -17.24 22.89
N SER A 340 2.20 -16.72 24.12
CA SER A 340 1.02 -16.47 24.96
C SER A 340 0.53 -15.02 24.93
N ALA A 341 1.10 -14.16 24.09
CA ALA A 341 0.68 -12.76 23.99
C ALA A 341 -0.76 -12.65 23.46
N GLU A 342 -1.58 -11.84 24.13
CA GLU A 342 -2.95 -11.54 23.71
C GLU A 342 -2.98 -10.68 22.44
N VAL A 343 -4.12 -10.66 21.74
CA VAL A 343 -4.31 -9.86 20.52
C VAL A 343 -4.22 -8.37 20.84
N GLY A 344 -3.42 -7.62 20.09
CA GLY A 344 -3.17 -6.20 20.30
C GLY A 344 -2.18 -5.90 21.42
N ALA A 345 -1.59 -6.91 22.06
CA ALA A 345 -0.49 -6.70 22.99
C ALA A 345 0.70 -6.07 22.25
N THR A 346 1.37 -5.13 22.90
CA THR A 346 2.51 -4.39 22.36
C THR A 346 3.72 -4.60 23.24
N ASP A 347 4.89 -4.79 22.65
CA ASP A 347 6.17 -4.70 23.34
C ASP A 347 7.10 -3.71 22.62
N GLY A 348 7.83 -2.93 23.40
CA GLY A 348 8.72 -1.89 22.90
C GLY A 348 10.15 -2.09 23.36
N PHE A 349 11.11 -1.64 22.57
CA PHE A 349 12.52 -1.65 22.93
C PHE A 349 13.19 -0.33 22.55
N THR A 350 14.28 -0.03 23.25
CA THR A 350 15.19 1.08 22.96
C THR A 350 16.54 0.52 22.51
N LEU A 351 17.00 0.93 21.33
CA LEU A 351 18.34 0.69 20.82
C LEU A 351 19.21 1.92 21.10
N THR A 352 20.32 1.71 21.80
CA THR A 352 21.34 2.75 22.04
C THR A 352 22.62 2.38 21.31
N ALA A 353 23.15 3.30 20.49
CA ALA A 353 24.44 3.19 19.83
C ALA A 353 25.44 4.20 20.43
N VAL A 354 26.51 3.69 21.03
CA VAL A 354 27.56 4.50 21.68
C VAL A 354 28.82 4.47 20.81
N SER A 355 29.36 5.64 20.50
CA SER A 355 30.67 5.77 19.87
C SER A 355 31.68 6.41 20.84
N PRO A 356 32.99 6.23 20.64
CA PRO A 356 34.00 6.91 21.45
C PRO A 356 34.08 8.43 21.21
N THR A 357 33.54 8.91 20.07
CA THR A 357 33.81 10.26 19.55
C THR A 357 32.59 11.17 19.62
N TYR A 358 31.38 10.60 19.62
CA TYR A 358 30.12 11.33 19.54
C TYR A 358 29.15 10.91 20.66
N PRO A 359 28.20 11.80 21.03
CA PRO A 359 27.12 11.46 21.97
C PRO A 359 26.35 10.18 21.58
N PRO A 360 25.76 9.46 22.55
CA PRO A 360 24.96 8.28 22.28
C PRO A 360 23.76 8.58 21.37
N LEU A 361 23.55 7.75 20.36
CA LEU A 361 22.35 7.78 19.51
C LEU A 361 21.31 6.83 20.08
N ILE A 362 20.05 7.24 20.08
CA ILE A 362 18.94 6.48 20.66
C ILE A 362 17.79 6.40 19.67
N ILE A 363 17.25 5.20 19.47
CA ILE A 363 16.03 4.97 18.69
C ILE A 363 15.16 3.90 19.35
N THR A 364 13.85 3.98 19.11
CA THR A 364 12.87 3.03 19.63
C THR A 364 12.26 2.16 18.54
N GLY A 365 11.90 0.93 18.92
CA GLY A 365 11.10 0.02 18.12
C GLY A 365 9.89 -0.50 18.91
N THR A 366 8.80 -0.80 18.24
CA THR A 366 7.58 -1.36 18.84
C THR A 366 7.01 -2.47 17.97
N THR A 367 6.78 -3.63 18.56
CA THR A 367 6.11 -4.78 17.91
C THR A 367 4.72 -4.95 18.50
N THR A 368 3.70 -5.05 17.65
CA THR A 368 2.30 -5.31 18.06
C THR A 368 1.85 -6.69 17.57
N THR A 369 1.14 -7.45 18.40
CA THR A 369 0.58 -8.74 17.96
C THR A 369 -0.56 -8.54 16.96
N ARG A 370 -0.52 -9.26 15.84
CA ARG A 370 -1.62 -9.36 14.86
C ARG A 370 -2.02 -10.82 14.68
N VAL A 371 -3.21 -11.05 14.13
CA VAL A 371 -3.72 -12.38 13.76
C VAL A 371 -4.07 -12.43 12.27
N GLN A 372 -3.98 -13.62 11.66
CA GLN A 372 -4.42 -13.86 10.29
C GLN A 372 -5.59 -14.88 10.28
N PRO A 373 -6.85 -14.41 10.27
CA PRO A 373 -8.00 -15.29 10.17
C PRO A 373 -8.00 -16.01 8.83
N ALA A 374 -8.22 -17.33 8.86
CA ALA A 374 -8.49 -18.13 7.68
C ALA A 374 -9.33 -19.34 8.07
N VAL A 375 -10.23 -19.73 7.17
CA VAL A 375 -11.16 -20.84 7.38
C VAL A 375 -11.34 -21.61 6.08
N THR A 376 -11.43 -22.92 6.18
CA THR A 376 -11.83 -23.79 5.07
C THR A 376 -13.00 -24.66 5.49
N LEU A 377 -13.93 -24.87 4.56
CA LEU A 377 -15.12 -25.67 4.78
C LEU A 377 -15.33 -26.58 3.56
N SER A 378 -15.55 -27.87 3.79
CA SER A 378 -15.84 -28.83 2.73
C SER A 378 -16.87 -29.87 3.17
N PRO A 379 -17.76 -30.33 2.28
CA PRO A 379 -18.65 -31.44 2.58
C PRO A 379 -17.88 -32.75 2.47
N THR A 380 -18.17 -33.72 3.34
CA THR A 380 -17.60 -35.08 3.24
C THR A 380 -18.13 -35.79 1.99
N VAL A 381 -19.42 -35.59 1.70
CA VAL A 381 -20.10 -36.05 0.48
C VAL A 381 -20.99 -34.90 0.00
N SER A 382 -20.84 -34.51 -1.26
CA SER A 382 -21.58 -33.37 -1.83
C SER A 382 -23.02 -33.70 -2.23
N THR A 383 -23.32 -34.99 -2.44
CA THR A 383 -24.65 -35.45 -2.84
C THR A 383 -25.04 -36.70 -2.08
N GLN A 384 -26.21 -36.71 -1.47
CA GLN A 384 -26.78 -37.90 -0.85
C GLN A 384 -28.25 -38.04 -1.23
N ASN A 385 -28.80 -39.24 -1.07
CA ASN A 385 -30.20 -39.53 -1.31
C ASN A 385 -30.78 -40.36 -0.17
N ASP A 386 -32.08 -40.18 0.07
CA ASP A 386 -32.84 -41.03 0.98
C ASP A 386 -34.33 -40.98 0.63
N ARG A 387 -35.14 -41.78 1.33
CA ARG A 387 -36.58 -41.85 1.11
C ARG A 387 -37.31 -40.60 1.60
N LEU A 388 -38.51 -40.41 1.06
CA LEU A 388 -39.43 -39.37 1.53
C LEU A 388 -39.77 -39.53 3.01
N GLY A 389 -39.73 -38.42 3.74
CA GLY A 389 -40.01 -38.38 5.18
C GLY A 389 -38.79 -38.65 6.07
N ASP A 390 -37.73 -39.25 5.53
CA ASP A 390 -36.52 -39.55 6.29
C ASP A 390 -35.67 -38.29 6.56
N THR A 391 -34.82 -38.38 7.59
CA THR A 391 -33.87 -37.33 7.95
C THR A 391 -32.47 -37.79 7.62
N ILE A 392 -31.82 -37.09 6.69
CA ILE A 392 -30.45 -37.36 6.31
C ILE A 392 -29.48 -36.42 7.02
N THR A 393 -28.26 -36.87 7.31
CA THR A 393 -27.22 -36.04 7.89
C THR A 393 -26.12 -35.76 6.87
N HIS A 394 -25.95 -34.49 6.52
CA HIS A 394 -24.79 -34.01 5.77
C HIS A 394 -23.68 -33.61 6.71
N THR A 395 -22.48 -34.12 6.47
CA THR A 395 -21.32 -33.90 7.33
C THR A 395 -20.33 -32.96 6.67
N PHE A 396 -20.07 -31.81 7.28
CA PHE A 396 -19.08 -30.85 6.82
C PHE A 396 -17.83 -30.89 7.69
N THR A 397 -16.68 -30.66 7.08
CA THR A 397 -15.38 -30.55 7.73
C THR A 397 -15.00 -29.07 7.76
N LEU A 398 -15.01 -28.48 8.95
CA LEU A 398 -14.58 -27.11 9.20
C LEU A 398 -13.15 -27.14 9.74
N THR A 399 -12.23 -26.43 9.10
CA THR A 399 -10.85 -26.29 9.57
C THR A 399 -10.54 -24.82 9.77
N ASN A 400 -10.03 -24.48 10.95
CA ASN A 400 -9.39 -23.19 11.18
C ASN A 400 -8.02 -23.21 10.51
N SER A 401 -7.93 -22.70 9.29
CA SER A 401 -6.66 -22.59 8.57
C SER A 401 -5.87 -21.33 8.98
N GLY A 402 -6.40 -20.51 9.88
CA GLY A 402 -5.75 -19.37 10.49
C GLY A 402 -4.69 -19.78 11.53
N ASP A 403 -4.03 -18.77 12.08
CA ASP A 403 -2.88 -18.92 12.98
C ASP A 403 -3.20 -18.72 14.47
N TYR A 404 -4.47 -18.54 14.81
CA TYR A 404 -4.93 -18.33 16.19
C TYR A 404 -6.26 -19.05 16.46
N SER A 405 -6.70 -19.11 17.72
CA SER A 405 -7.97 -19.73 18.07
C SER A 405 -9.14 -18.81 17.71
N ASP A 406 -10.07 -19.27 16.88
CA ASP A 406 -11.19 -18.48 16.37
C ASP A 406 -12.54 -19.14 16.73
N THR A 407 -13.58 -18.33 16.82
CA THR A 407 -14.97 -18.75 17.01
C THR A 407 -15.73 -18.52 15.71
N PHE A 408 -16.04 -19.59 14.99
CA PHE A 408 -16.76 -19.52 13.73
C PHE A 408 -18.27 -19.53 13.94
N ALA A 409 -18.98 -18.52 13.43
CA ALA A 409 -20.44 -18.54 13.33
C ALA A 409 -20.88 -19.38 12.13
N LEU A 410 -21.88 -20.24 12.33
CA LEU A 410 -22.38 -21.20 11.36
C LEU A 410 -23.80 -20.86 10.94
N THR A 411 -23.99 -20.59 9.64
CA THR A 411 -25.31 -20.23 9.09
C THR A 411 -25.67 -21.10 7.89
N ILE A 412 -26.89 -21.64 7.88
CA ILE A 412 -27.46 -22.41 6.76
C ILE A 412 -28.30 -21.48 5.89
N THR A 413 -28.11 -21.55 4.57
CA THR A 413 -28.90 -20.78 3.60
C THR A 413 -29.20 -21.63 2.35
N GLY A 414 -30.15 -21.19 1.52
CA GLY A 414 -30.48 -21.82 0.23
C GLY A 414 -31.37 -23.06 0.33
N ASN A 415 -31.59 -23.62 1.52
CA ASN A 415 -32.42 -24.79 1.71
C ASN A 415 -33.93 -24.46 1.58
N GLY A 416 -34.64 -25.25 0.78
CA GLY A 416 -36.10 -25.31 0.74
C GLY A 416 -36.68 -26.34 1.71
N TRP A 417 -35.90 -27.34 2.10
CA TRP A 417 -36.28 -28.38 3.07
C TRP A 417 -35.82 -28.02 4.48
N ALA A 418 -36.54 -28.52 5.49
CA ALA A 418 -36.24 -28.21 6.89
C ALA A 418 -34.85 -28.75 7.26
N SER A 419 -33.94 -27.83 7.61
CA SER A 419 -32.53 -28.13 7.87
C SER A 419 -32.10 -27.54 9.21
N SER A 420 -31.27 -28.25 9.96
CA SER A 420 -30.78 -27.79 11.27
C SER A 420 -29.33 -28.19 11.53
N VAL A 421 -28.61 -27.32 12.25
CA VAL A 421 -27.25 -27.57 12.76
C VAL A 421 -27.32 -27.70 14.28
N ALA A 422 -26.56 -28.63 14.85
CA ALA A 422 -26.59 -28.88 16.29
C ALA A 422 -26.00 -27.73 17.15
N ALA A 423 -25.06 -26.95 16.59
CA ALA A 423 -24.47 -25.79 17.23
C ALA A 423 -24.26 -24.67 16.20
N GLU A 424 -24.64 -23.44 16.56
CA GLU A 424 -24.51 -22.26 15.68
C GLU A 424 -23.10 -21.65 15.69
N THR A 425 -22.20 -22.15 16.54
CA THR A 425 -20.81 -21.70 16.63
C THR A 425 -19.85 -22.85 16.88
N ALA A 426 -18.61 -22.74 16.37
CA ALA A 426 -17.53 -23.67 16.65
C ALA A 426 -16.23 -22.93 17.02
N VAL A 427 -15.64 -23.26 18.17
CA VAL A 427 -14.33 -22.72 18.60
C VAL A 427 -13.24 -23.69 18.21
N LEU A 428 -12.25 -23.25 17.43
CA LEU A 428 -11.17 -24.08 16.93
C LEU A 428 -9.82 -23.42 17.14
N ALA A 429 -8.86 -24.17 17.69
CA ALA A 429 -7.46 -23.78 17.71
C ALA A 429 -6.87 -23.75 16.28
N PRO A 430 -5.69 -23.14 16.07
CA PRO A 430 -5.03 -23.13 14.76
C PRO A 430 -4.88 -24.54 14.19
N GLN A 431 -5.19 -24.71 12.91
CA GLN A 431 -5.12 -25.99 12.18
C GLN A 431 -6.05 -27.10 12.73
N GLN A 432 -6.84 -26.81 13.77
CA GLN A 432 -7.80 -27.75 14.29
C GLN A 432 -8.97 -27.89 13.32
N THR A 433 -9.48 -29.11 13.21
CA THR A 433 -10.65 -29.45 12.41
C THR A 433 -11.78 -29.93 13.30
N ALA A 434 -13.01 -29.57 12.95
CA ALA A 434 -14.23 -30.09 13.53
C ALA A 434 -15.21 -30.56 12.46
N THR A 435 -16.03 -31.52 12.86
CA THR A 435 -17.08 -32.10 12.03
C THR A 435 -18.41 -31.45 12.39
N ILE A 436 -19.09 -30.86 11.40
CA ILE A 436 -20.36 -30.17 11.56
C ILE A 436 -21.48 -30.99 10.89
N PRO A 437 -22.30 -31.72 11.67
CA PRO A 437 -23.45 -32.44 11.14
C PRO A 437 -24.63 -31.49 10.92
N ILE A 438 -25.24 -31.58 9.74
CA ILE A 438 -26.45 -30.86 9.33
C ILE A 438 -27.54 -31.87 9.03
N ALA A 439 -28.62 -31.86 9.81
CA ALA A 439 -29.77 -32.72 9.58
C ALA A 439 -30.73 -32.05 8.60
N VAL A 440 -31.13 -32.77 7.54
CA VAL A 440 -32.07 -32.32 6.51
C VAL A 440 -33.25 -33.28 6.47
N GLN A 441 -34.45 -32.77 6.68
CA GLN A 441 -35.70 -33.54 6.60
C GLN A 441 -36.22 -33.55 5.17
N ILE A 442 -36.28 -34.72 4.54
CA ILE A 442 -36.90 -34.87 3.21
C ILE A 442 -38.42 -34.78 3.39
N PRO A 443 -39.12 -33.86 2.68
CA PRO A 443 -40.57 -33.72 2.84
C PRO A 443 -41.31 -35.03 2.50
N PRO A 444 -42.29 -35.47 3.31
CA PRO A 444 -43.02 -36.71 3.04
C PRO A 444 -44.01 -36.60 1.88
N ASN A 445 -44.38 -35.38 1.50
CA ASN A 445 -45.34 -35.10 0.43
C ASN A 445 -44.69 -34.15 -0.58
N LEU A 446 -44.29 -34.67 -1.73
CA LEU A 446 -43.81 -33.88 -2.86
C LEU A 446 -44.83 -33.95 -4.01
N SER A 447 -44.89 -32.92 -4.85
CA SER A 447 -45.81 -32.92 -6.00
C SER A 447 -45.31 -33.89 -7.07
N GLN A 448 -46.22 -34.68 -7.68
CA GLN A 448 -45.89 -35.58 -8.79
C GLN A 448 -45.20 -34.83 -9.93
N GLN A 449 -43.96 -35.19 -10.24
CA GLN A 449 -43.28 -34.82 -11.47
C GLN A 449 -43.13 -36.08 -12.33
N ARG A 450 -43.52 -35.98 -13.62
CA ARG A 450 -43.39 -37.09 -14.58
C ARG A 450 -41.92 -37.45 -14.80
N ASN A 451 -41.63 -38.76 -14.85
CA ASN A 451 -40.40 -39.37 -15.37
C ASN A 451 -39.07 -38.92 -14.75
N LEU A 452 -38.99 -38.74 -13.44
CA LEU A 452 -37.72 -38.40 -12.79
C LEU A 452 -37.57 -39.17 -11.47
N ILE A 453 -36.70 -40.17 -11.44
CA ILE A 453 -36.01 -40.57 -10.21
C ILE A 453 -34.62 -39.95 -10.30
N PRO A 454 -34.20 -39.12 -9.33
CA PRO A 454 -34.94 -38.70 -8.13
C PRO A 454 -36.08 -37.72 -8.44
N ILE A 455 -37.18 -37.80 -7.67
CA ILE A 455 -38.42 -37.04 -7.92
C ILE A 455 -38.33 -35.57 -7.49
N ALA A 456 -37.32 -35.22 -6.68
CA ALA A 456 -37.00 -33.86 -6.26
C ALA A 456 -35.58 -33.78 -5.66
N HIS A 457 -35.07 -32.57 -5.53
CA HIS A 457 -33.82 -32.29 -4.81
C HIS A 457 -33.89 -30.94 -4.09
N ASP A 458 -33.04 -30.79 -3.07
CA ASP A 458 -32.78 -29.53 -2.38
C ASP A 458 -31.28 -29.37 -2.11
N THR A 459 -30.77 -28.14 -2.20
CA THR A 459 -29.36 -27.83 -2.01
C THR A 459 -29.22 -26.79 -0.91
N LEU A 460 -28.50 -27.14 0.16
CA LEU A 460 -28.17 -26.20 1.23
C LEU A 460 -26.74 -25.68 1.06
N THR A 461 -26.51 -24.46 1.53
CA THR A 461 -25.19 -23.84 1.66
C THR A 461 -24.90 -23.57 3.14
N LEU A 462 -23.86 -24.20 3.67
CA LEU A 462 -23.31 -23.88 5.00
C LEU A 462 -22.23 -22.81 4.85
N THR A 463 -22.33 -21.74 5.63
CA THR A 463 -21.31 -20.69 5.73
C THR A 463 -20.69 -20.71 7.13
N ALA A 464 -19.37 -20.70 7.21
CA ALA A 464 -18.62 -20.51 8.45
C ALA A 464 -17.88 -19.16 8.39
N THR A 465 -18.20 -18.26 9.31
CA THR A 465 -17.66 -16.88 9.35
C THR A 465 -16.80 -16.69 10.60
N SER A 466 -15.60 -16.14 10.44
CA SER A 466 -14.69 -15.82 11.55
C SER A 466 -15.32 -14.83 12.54
N GLY A 467 -15.09 -15.06 13.84
CA GLY A 467 -15.58 -14.20 14.92
C GLY A 467 -14.75 -12.92 15.09
N HIS A 468 -13.51 -12.91 14.58
CA HIS A 468 -12.63 -11.74 14.65
C HIS A 468 -12.71 -10.86 13.41
N GLU A 469 -12.95 -11.43 12.22
CA GLU A 469 -13.07 -10.68 10.98
C GLU A 469 -14.21 -11.23 10.13
N THR A 470 -15.36 -10.55 10.14
CA THR A 470 -16.57 -11.00 9.44
C THR A 470 -16.42 -11.10 7.92
N ALA A 471 -15.38 -10.48 7.35
CA ALA A 471 -15.04 -10.58 5.93
C ALA A 471 -14.37 -11.93 5.59
N VAL A 472 -13.84 -12.67 6.57
CA VAL A 472 -13.24 -13.99 6.39
C VAL A 472 -14.29 -15.06 6.66
N PHE A 473 -14.69 -15.77 5.60
CA PHE A 473 -15.66 -16.85 5.67
C PHE A 473 -15.37 -17.93 4.61
N ALA A 474 -15.89 -19.14 4.83
CA ALA A 474 -15.89 -20.22 3.86
C ALA A 474 -17.31 -20.77 3.67
N GLN A 475 -17.61 -21.23 2.46
CA GLN A 475 -18.90 -21.79 2.10
C GLN A 475 -18.74 -23.16 1.46
N ALA A 476 -19.68 -24.04 1.75
CA ALA A 476 -19.76 -25.36 1.15
C ALA A 476 -21.23 -25.74 0.94
N GLN A 477 -21.48 -26.53 -0.11
CA GLN A 477 -22.82 -26.96 -0.49
C GLN A 477 -22.98 -28.47 -0.37
N ALA A 478 -24.19 -28.89 -0.02
CA ALA A 478 -24.60 -30.28 -0.11
C ALA A 478 -26.01 -30.38 -0.69
N THR A 479 -26.20 -31.35 -1.59
CA THR A 479 -27.47 -31.60 -2.26
C THR A 479 -28.08 -32.92 -1.76
N THR A 480 -29.36 -32.86 -1.41
CA THR A 480 -30.15 -34.03 -1.04
C THR A 480 -31.13 -34.35 -2.16
N TYR A 481 -31.20 -35.61 -2.56
CA TYR A 481 -32.16 -36.11 -3.53
C TYR A 481 -33.21 -36.98 -2.85
N ALA A 482 -34.49 -36.73 -3.15
CA ALA A 482 -35.58 -37.55 -2.68
C ALA A 482 -35.73 -38.79 -3.59
N GLN A 483 -35.66 -39.97 -2.99
CA GLN A 483 -35.85 -41.25 -3.68
C GLN A 483 -37.19 -41.90 -3.30
N VAL A 484 -37.70 -42.67 -4.25
CA VAL A 484 -38.88 -43.53 -4.12
C VAL A 484 -38.53 -44.89 -4.68
N GLN A 485 -39.17 -45.93 -4.16
CA GLN A 485 -39.05 -47.31 -4.61
C GLN A 485 -40.35 -47.72 -5.30
N PRO A 486 -40.39 -47.76 -6.65
CA PRO A 486 -41.56 -48.21 -7.38
C PRO A 486 -41.81 -49.70 -7.16
N GLY A 487 -43.07 -50.11 -7.21
CA GLY A 487 -43.46 -51.50 -7.02
C GLY A 487 -44.77 -51.80 -7.72
N LEU A 488 -44.85 -52.98 -8.34
CA LEU A 488 -45.99 -53.41 -9.12
C LEU A 488 -46.34 -54.86 -8.81
N GLN A 489 -47.63 -55.13 -8.59
CA GLN A 489 -48.17 -56.49 -8.54
C GLN A 489 -49.44 -56.57 -9.39
N THR A 490 -49.54 -57.62 -10.22
CA THR A 490 -50.71 -57.87 -11.05
C THR A 490 -51.45 -59.14 -10.61
N SER A 491 -52.78 -59.18 -10.83
CA SER A 491 -53.61 -60.38 -10.61
C SER A 491 -54.83 -60.35 -11.54
N GLY A 492 -55.33 -61.50 -11.96
CA GLY A 492 -56.49 -61.57 -12.87
C GLY A 492 -56.62 -62.94 -13.52
N ASN A 493 -57.69 -63.12 -14.31
CA ASN A 493 -57.89 -64.34 -15.08
C ASN A 493 -56.96 -64.33 -16.29
N ALA A 494 -56.06 -65.30 -16.40
CA ALA A 494 -55.10 -65.40 -17.51
C ALA A 494 -55.57 -66.35 -18.63
N SER A 495 -56.70 -67.05 -18.46
CA SER A 495 -57.24 -67.92 -19.50
C SER A 495 -58.75 -68.03 -19.44
N GLN A 496 -59.39 -67.94 -20.60
CA GLN A 496 -60.84 -68.13 -20.75
C GLN A 496 -61.15 -68.94 -22.01
N THR A 497 -62.29 -69.64 -21.98
CA THR A 497 -62.84 -70.34 -23.14
C THR A 497 -64.13 -69.68 -23.60
N ALA A 498 -64.30 -69.51 -24.90
CA ALA A 498 -65.48 -68.86 -25.48
C ALA A 498 -66.07 -69.62 -26.67
N PRO A 499 -67.35 -69.39 -27.00
CA PRO A 499 -67.93 -69.75 -28.29
C PRO A 499 -67.29 -68.93 -29.45
N PRO A 500 -67.34 -69.44 -30.70
CA PRO A 500 -66.91 -68.69 -31.88
C PRO A 500 -67.61 -67.34 -32.02
N HIS A 501 -66.88 -66.31 -32.49
CA HIS A 501 -67.39 -64.95 -32.76
C HIS A 501 -68.00 -64.21 -31.56
N THR A 502 -67.47 -64.45 -30.37
CA THR A 502 -67.84 -63.71 -29.16
C THR A 502 -66.70 -62.82 -28.68
N THR A 503 -67.04 -61.80 -27.91
CA THR A 503 -66.08 -60.90 -27.27
C THR A 503 -65.85 -61.37 -25.83
N LEU A 504 -64.58 -61.53 -25.45
CA LEU A 504 -64.18 -61.85 -24.09
C LEU A 504 -63.47 -60.66 -23.45
N SER A 505 -63.73 -60.43 -22.17
CA SER A 505 -63.06 -59.41 -21.38
C SER A 505 -62.23 -60.05 -20.26
N TYR A 506 -60.96 -59.65 -20.19
CA TYR A 506 -60.00 -60.03 -19.17
C TYR A 506 -59.77 -58.83 -18.27
N GLN A 507 -60.19 -58.93 -17.00
CA GLN A 507 -59.92 -57.88 -16.03
C GLN A 507 -58.60 -58.17 -15.31
N ILE A 508 -57.63 -57.28 -15.48
CA ILE A 508 -56.32 -57.34 -14.81
C ILE A 508 -56.32 -56.27 -13.73
N ALA A 509 -56.12 -56.70 -12.49
CA ALA A 509 -55.93 -55.81 -11.35
C ALA A 509 -54.46 -55.45 -11.19
N ILE A 510 -54.18 -54.16 -11.04
CA ILE A 510 -52.87 -53.56 -10.86
C ILE A 510 -52.81 -53.00 -9.45
N THR A 511 -51.84 -53.43 -8.65
CA THR A 511 -51.65 -52.96 -7.28
C THR A 511 -50.28 -52.28 -7.18
N ASN A 512 -50.27 -51.04 -6.70
CA ASN A 512 -49.04 -50.33 -6.39
C ASN A 512 -48.45 -50.89 -5.09
N THR A 513 -47.34 -51.60 -5.19
CA THR A 513 -46.59 -52.15 -4.04
C THR A 513 -45.37 -51.31 -3.67
N GLY A 514 -45.14 -50.20 -4.37
CA GLY A 514 -44.09 -49.23 -4.08
C GLY A 514 -44.41 -48.35 -2.87
N ASP A 515 -43.48 -47.46 -2.53
CA ASP A 515 -43.59 -46.53 -1.39
C ASP A 515 -44.10 -45.12 -1.77
N TYR A 516 -44.50 -44.92 -3.03
CA TYR A 516 -44.99 -43.65 -3.53
C TYR A 516 -46.14 -43.83 -4.55
N PRO A 517 -47.08 -42.87 -4.67
CA PRO A 517 -48.11 -42.93 -5.70
C PRO A 517 -47.55 -43.01 -7.11
N ASP A 518 -48.00 -44.00 -7.88
CA ASP A 518 -47.45 -44.35 -9.19
C ASP A 518 -48.58 -44.56 -10.22
N SER A 519 -48.26 -44.35 -11.48
CA SER A 519 -49.12 -44.65 -12.63
C SER A 519 -48.46 -45.72 -13.48
N TYR A 520 -49.26 -46.58 -14.10
CA TYR A 520 -48.74 -47.71 -14.88
C TYR A 520 -49.21 -47.62 -16.32
N ASP A 521 -48.27 -47.67 -17.27
CA ASP A 521 -48.53 -47.72 -18.70
C ASP A 521 -48.84 -49.15 -19.16
N ILE A 522 -49.84 -49.29 -20.03
CA ILE A 522 -50.35 -50.58 -20.50
C ILE A 522 -49.96 -50.78 -21.97
N GLY A 523 -49.30 -51.89 -22.27
CA GLY A 523 -48.99 -52.34 -23.62
C GLY A 523 -49.63 -53.69 -23.92
N ILE A 524 -50.02 -53.92 -25.17
CA ILE A 524 -50.55 -55.21 -25.66
C ILE A 524 -49.75 -55.63 -26.89
N SER A 525 -49.33 -56.89 -26.93
CA SER A 525 -48.59 -57.46 -28.06
C SER A 525 -48.79 -58.97 -28.19
N GLY A 526 -48.29 -59.55 -29.28
CA GLY A 526 -48.23 -61.01 -29.46
C GLY A 526 -49.55 -61.70 -29.86
N ASN A 527 -50.65 -60.96 -29.91
CA ASN A 527 -51.97 -61.44 -30.31
C ASN A 527 -52.15 -61.54 -31.84
N GLU A 528 -52.82 -62.59 -32.29
CA GLU A 528 -53.29 -62.72 -33.69
C GLU A 528 -54.70 -62.18 -33.87
N TRP A 529 -55.54 -62.24 -32.83
CA TRP A 529 -56.91 -61.72 -32.87
C TRP A 529 -56.98 -60.27 -32.40
N THR A 530 -58.01 -59.53 -32.83
CA THR A 530 -58.24 -58.15 -32.42
C THR A 530 -58.31 -58.07 -30.89
N THR A 531 -57.33 -57.37 -30.30
CA THR A 531 -57.20 -57.22 -28.85
C THR A 531 -56.91 -55.77 -28.52
N TYR A 532 -57.62 -55.21 -27.55
CA TYR A 532 -57.46 -53.82 -27.09
C TYR A 532 -57.81 -53.67 -25.60
N SER A 533 -57.21 -52.71 -24.91
CA SER A 533 -57.57 -52.32 -23.54
C SER A 533 -58.59 -51.19 -23.53
N ASP A 534 -59.29 -51.03 -22.41
CA ASP A 534 -60.16 -49.86 -22.14
C ASP A 534 -59.37 -48.59 -21.77
N SER A 535 -58.10 -48.73 -21.40
CA SER A 535 -57.17 -47.63 -21.12
C SER A 535 -55.73 -48.02 -21.47
N ASP A 536 -54.91 -47.03 -21.82
CA ASP A 536 -53.46 -47.16 -22.02
C ASP A 536 -52.68 -46.87 -20.71
N GLU A 537 -53.38 -46.44 -19.65
CA GLU A 537 -52.80 -46.13 -18.33
C GLU A 537 -53.75 -46.54 -17.18
N VAL A 538 -53.18 -46.95 -16.05
CA VAL A 538 -53.88 -47.08 -14.76
C VAL A 538 -53.14 -46.29 -13.67
N GLY A 539 -53.79 -45.27 -13.11
CA GLY A 539 -53.25 -44.48 -11.99
C GLY A 539 -53.68 -43.01 -11.99
N PRO A 540 -53.10 -42.18 -11.09
CA PRO A 540 -52.11 -42.56 -10.11
C PRO A 540 -52.74 -43.36 -8.96
N LEU A 541 -52.16 -44.52 -8.67
CA LEU A 541 -52.54 -45.38 -7.54
C LEU A 541 -51.71 -44.97 -6.32
N ALA A 542 -52.37 -44.65 -5.21
CA ALA A 542 -51.70 -44.48 -3.92
C ALA A 542 -50.94 -45.76 -3.50
N VAL A 543 -50.06 -45.67 -2.50
CA VAL A 543 -49.38 -46.84 -1.91
C VAL A 543 -50.41 -47.88 -1.47
N ALA A 544 -50.20 -49.14 -1.86
CA ALA A 544 -51.16 -50.26 -1.71
C ALA A 544 -52.51 -50.06 -2.42
N GLY A 545 -52.67 -49.01 -3.21
CA GLY A 545 -53.83 -48.72 -4.04
C GLY A 545 -53.96 -49.70 -5.19
N ARG A 546 -55.20 -50.00 -5.58
CA ARG A 546 -55.53 -50.97 -6.61
C ARG A 546 -56.36 -50.35 -7.71
N GLY A 547 -55.91 -50.50 -8.95
CA GLY A 547 -56.62 -50.14 -10.18
C GLY A 547 -56.89 -51.36 -11.04
N TYR A 548 -57.62 -51.17 -12.13
CA TYR A 548 -57.98 -52.24 -13.06
C TYR A 548 -57.86 -51.76 -14.49
N VAL A 549 -57.42 -52.65 -15.37
CA VAL A 549 -57.53 -52.52 -16.82
C VAL A 549 -58.31 -53.70 -17.37
N VAL A 550 -59.21 -53.46 -18.32
CA VAL A 550 -60.00 -54.48 -19.00
C VAL A 550 -59.45 -54.66 -20.41
N VAL A 551 -58.91 -55.84 -20.69
CA VAL A 551 -58.42 -56.22 -22.02
C VAL A 551 -59.47 -57.07 -22.72
N THR A 552 -59.88 -56.62 -23.90
CA THR A 552 -60.96 -57.22 -24.69
C THR A 552 -60.38 -57.96 -25.90
N VAL A 553 -60.79 -59.21 -26.10
CA VAL A 553 -60.37 -60.08 -27.21
C VAL A 553 -61.59 -60.50 -28.02
N GLU A 554 -61.56 -60.29 -29.34
CA GLU A 554 -62.59 -60.75 -30.28
C GLU A 554 -62.23 -62.12 -30.85
N THR A 555 -63.04 -63.15 -30.58
CA THR A 555 -62.69 -64.54 -30.92
C THR A 555 -62.93 -64.93 -32.38
N ALA A 556 -62.02 -65.74 -32.93
CA ALA A 556 -62.16 -66.32 -34.28
C ALA A 556 -63.15 -67.51 -34.35
N VAL A 557 -63.29 -68.11 -35.53
CA VAL A 557 -64.21 -69.24 -35.80
C VAL A 557 -63.82 -70.51 -35.02
N SER A 558 -62.52 -70.74 -34.85
CA SER A 558 -61.94 -71.84 -34.09
C SER A 558 -60.46 -71.55 -33.82
N GLY A 559 -59.86 -72.26 -32.85
CA GLY A 559 -58.43 -72.13 -32.54
C GLY A 559 -58.15 -71.56 -31.14
N HIS A 560 -56.91 -71.16 -30.94
CA HIS A 560 -56.42 -70.52 -29.72
C HIS A 560 -55.59 -69.29 -30.09
N ASP A 561 -55.61 -68.27 -29.24
CA ASP A 561 -54.78 -67.07 -29.37
C ASP A 561 -54.17 -66.69 -28.02
N THR A 562 -53.04 -66.02 -28.07
CA THR A 562 -52.33 -65.53 -26.88
C THR A 562 -52.01 -64.05 -27.01
N ALA A 563 -52.42 -63.24 -26.04
CA ALA A 563 -52.04 -61.82 -25.96
C ALA A 563 -51.13 -61.59 -24.75
N LEU A 564 -50.01 -60.90 -24.92
CA LEU A 564 -49.13 -60.47 -23.85
C LEU A 564 -49.46 -59.03 -23.46
N VAL A 565 -49.89 -58.83 -22.22
CA VAL A 565 -50.13 -57.51 -21.64
C VAL A 565 -48.92 -57.12 -20.81
N THR A 566 -48.22 -56.05 -21.18
CA THR A 566 -47.10 -55.47 -20.43
C THR A 566 -47.60 -54.28 -19.63
N ILE A 567 -47.15 -54.16 -18.38
CA ILE A 567 -47.55 -53.09 -17.46
C ILE A 567 -46.27 -52.51 -16.88
N HIS A 568 -45.97 -51.25 -17.17
CA HIS A 568 -44.72 -50.58 -16.74
C HIS A 568 -45.02 -49.48 -15.75
N SER A 569 -44.25 -49.39 -14.66
CA SER A 569 -44.26 -48.21 -13.78
C SER A 569 -43.77 -46.97 -14.53
N ARG A 570 -44.42 -45.83 -14.31
CA ARG A 570 -43.96 -44.52 -14.83
C ARG A 570 -42.85 -43.89 -14.00
N LEU A 571 -42.61 -44.37 -12.78
CA LEU A 571 -41.48 -43.95 -11.96
C LEU A 571 -40.18 -44.66 -12.37
N ASP A 572 -40.27 -45.93 -12.76
CA ASP A 572 -39.14 -46.73 -13.25
C ASP A 572 -39.63 -47.80 -14.25
N GLU A 573 -39.30 -47.63 -15.53
CA GLU A 573 -39.72 -48.54 -16.60
C GLU A 573 -39.19 -49.98 -16.43
N THR A 574 -38.18 -50.20 -15.60
CA THR A 574 -37.66 -51.55 -15.28
C THR A 574 -38.59 -52.30 -14.31
N VAL A 575 -39.44 -51.60 -13.57
CA VAL A 575 -40.50 -52.19 -12.75
C VAL A 575 -41.70 -52.47 -13.65
N LEU A 576 -41.76 -53.70 -14.16
CA LEU A 576 -42.81 -54.15 -15.06
C LEU A 576 -43.44 -55.47 -14.61
N ALA A 577 -44.65 -55.74 -15.09
CA ALA A 577 -45.32 -57.02 -14.97
C ALA A 577 -45.88 -57.44 -16.33
N GLU A 578 -45.84 -58.74 -16.59
CA GLU A 578 -46.37 -59.34 -17.81
C GLU A 578 -47.51 -60.29 -17.48
N VAL A 579 -48.62 -60.18 -18.19
CA VAL A 579 -49.77 -61.08 -18.07
C VAL A 579 -50.07 -61.67 -19.43
N GLN A 580 -49.85 -62.97 -19.58
CA GLN A 580 -50.19 -63.70 -20.80
C GLN A 580 -51.64 -64.17 -20.74
N LEU A 581 -52.49 -63.65 -21.63
CA LEU A 581 -53.88 -64.02 -21.80
C LEU A 581 -53.97 -65.16 -22.82
N GLN A 582 -54.58 -66.29 -22.45
CA GLN A 582 -54.80 -67.44 -23.31
C GLN A 582 -56.28 -67.65 -23.58
N THR A 583 -56.69 -67.45 -24.84
CA THR A 583 -58.08 -67.60 -25.26
C THR A 583 -58.25 -68.85 -26.12
N LEU A 584 -59.17 -69.75 -25.73
CA LEU A 584 -59.47 -70.97 -26.50
C LEU A 584 -60.93 -70.99 -26.96
N VAL A 585 -61.14 -71.13 -28.26
CA VAL A 585 -62.48 -71.30 -28.84
C VAL A 585 -62.85 -72.77 -28.88
N ARG A 586 -63.96 -73.15 -28.22
CA ARG A 586 -64.50 -74.52 -28.29
C ARG A 586 -65.63 -74.59 -29.31
N SER A 587 -65.35 -75.16 -30.48
CA SER A 587 -66.37 -75.50 -31.49
C SER A 587 -67.00 -76.86 -31.18
N MET A 588 -68.31 -76.92 -30.96
CA MET A 588 -69.07 -78.18 -30.89
C MET A 588 -69.57 -78.54 -32.30
N ILE A 589 -69.13 -79.68 -32.83
CA ILE A 589 -69.70 -80.27 -34.04
C ILE A 589 -70.91 -81.12 -33.60
N TYR A 590 -72.12 -80.70 -33.95
CA TYR A 590 -73.31 -81.56 -33.83
C TYR A 590 -73.37 -82.49 -35.03
N LEU A 591 -73.04 -83.77 -34.84
CA LEU A 591 -73.27 -84.82 -35.84
C LEU A 591 -74.76 -85.21 -35.83
N PRO A 592 -75.50 -85.16 -36.95
CA PRO A 592 -76.86 -85.66 -37.00
C PRO A 592 -76.88 -87.19 -36.86
N LEU A 593 -77.57 -87.69 -35.83
CA LEU A 593 -77.90 -89.11 -35.66
C LEU A 593 -79.06 -89.49 -36.60
N LEU A 594 -78.75 -90.09 -37.75
CA LEU A 594 -79.74 -90.78 -38.59
C LEU A 594 -79.95 -92.21 -38.05
N ARG A 595 -81.18 -92.52 -37.62
CA ARG A 595 -81.58 -93.82 -37.08
C ARG A 595 -82.23 -94.67 -38.17
N ARG A 596 -81.48 -95.70 -38.59
CA ARG A 596 -81.74 -96.82 -39.53
C ARG A 596 -82.09 -96.48 -40.97
#